data_AF-A0AAV3NV08-F1
#
_entry.id   AF-A0AAV3NV08-F1
#
_cell.length_a   1.000
_cell.length_b   1.000
_cell.length_c   1.000
_cell.angle_alpha   90.00
_cell.angle_beta   90.00
_cell.angle_gamma   90.00
#
_symmetry.space_group_name_H-M   'P 1'
#
loop_
_entity.id
_entity.type
_entity.pdbx_description
1 polymer ?
#
loop_
_entity_poly.entity_id
_entity_poly.type
_entity_poly.pdbx_seq_one_letter_code
_entity_poly.pdbx_strand_id
1 'polypeptide(L)'
;MDTTENSDMHDSSFKKSTLSFVSQMILRFLAIVTTLVATWLILTSREKVVIFGMTADASYKYSSAYRFFAYANLIAFISSVLSLLVTIIIGNTAFNPNKYFYLFLHDLILTVLLMAGCAAATAIGFVGTYGNGHIGWMKICDNFGKFCNRVTLSIGFSYVCVGIYFLLAIVSANISRHCCTNNGIN
;
A
#
# COMPACT_ATOMS: atom_id res chain seq x y z
N MET A 1 -14.27 21.81 -46.47
CA MET A 1 -13.01 21.99 -45.73
C MET A 1 -13.25 21.33 -44.37
N ASP A 2 -13.55 20.02 -44.38
CA ASP A 2 -14.27 19.37 -43.26
C ASP A 2 -13.80 17.92 -43.07
N THR A 3 -12.51 17.67 -43.24
CA THR A 3 -11.89 16.37 -42.98
C THR A 3 -10.91 16.38 -41.81
N THR A 4 -10.77 17.52 -41.12
CA THR A 4 -9.78 17.70 -40.04
C THR A 4 -10.37 17.54 -38.63
N GLU A 5 -11.68 17.72 -38.44
CA GLU A 5 -12.30 17.74 -37.10
C GLU A 5 -12.55 16.34 -36.49
N ASN A 6 -12.61 15.28 -37.33
CA ASN A 6 -12.90 13.91 -36.84
C ASN A 6 -11.65 13.16 -36.33
N SER A 7 -10.44 13.65 -36.61
CA SER A 7 -9.18 13.04 -36.17
C SER A 7 -8.73 13.48 -34.77
N ASP A 8 -9.08 14.68 -34.33
CA ASP A 8 -8.61 15.23 -33.05
C ASP A 8 -9.43 14.75 -31.84
N MET A 9 -10.72 14.44 -32.05
CA MET A 9 -11.60 13.92 -30.99
C MET A 9 -11.32 12.45 -30.64
N HIS A 10 -10.81 11.67 -31.59
CA HIS A 10 -10.37 10.28 -31.36
C HIS A 10 -8.95 10.21 -30.74
N ASP A 11 -8.02 11.11 -31.12
CA ASP A 11 -6.65 11.19 -30.54
C ASP A 11 -6.66 11.57 -29.06
N SER A 12 -7.50 12.53 -28.66
CA SER A 12 -7.56 13.04 -27.28
C SER A 12 -8.18 12.06 -26.28
N SER A 13 -9.18 11.29 -26.69
CA SER A 13 -9.81 10.25 -25.85
C SER A 13 -8.88 9.04 -25.66
N PHE A 14 -8.16 8.64 -26.72
CA PHE A 14 -7.18 7.55 -26.66
C PHE A 14 -5.95 7.95 -25.82
N LYS A 15 -5.41 9.17 -25.99
CA LYS A 15 -4.35 9.72 -25.11
C LYS A 15 -4.77 9.77 -23.64
N LYS A 16 -5.99 10.18 -23.34
CA LYS A 16 -6.49 10.26 -21.95
C LYS A 16 -6.61 8.88 -21.29
N SER A 17 -7.03 7.86 -22.06
CA SER A 17 -7.09 6.47 -21.64
C SER A 17 -5.69 5.85 -21.45
N THR A 18 -4.78 6.02 -22.42
CA THR A 18 -3.40 5.53 -22.35
C THR A 18 -2.58 6.22 -21.24
N LEU A 19 -2.76 7.53 -21.04
CA LEU A 19 -2.11 8.28 -19.96
C LEU A 19 -2.59 7.80 -18.58
N SER A 20 -3.87 7.46 -18.44
CA SER A 20 -4.41 6.90 -17.19
C SER A 20 -3.87 5.51 -16.90
N PHE A 21 -3.72 4.66 -17.91
CA PHE A 21 -3.15 3.31 -17.74
C PHE A 21 -1.66 3.36 -17.35
N VAL A 22 -0.86 4.19 -18.03
CA VAL A 22 0.57 4.38 -17.68
C VAL A 22 0.71 4.95 -16.28
N SER A 23 -0.13 5.92 -15.89
CA SER A 23 -0.15 6.48 -14.54
C SER A 23 -0.47 5.42 -13.47
N GLN A 24 -1.46 4.55 -13.71
CA GLN A 24 -1.77 3.43 -12.81
C GLN A 24 -0.61 2.44 -12.68
N MET A 25 0.11 2.16 -13.77
CA MET A 25 1.30 1.29 -13.74
C MET A 25 2.43 1.90 -12.91
N ILE A 26 2.68 3.21 -13.06
CA ILE A 26 3.70 3.93 -12.28
C ILE A 26 3.31 3.95 -10.79
N LEU A 27 2.05 4.25 -10.47
CA LEU A 27 1.55 4.26 -9.10
C LEU A 27 1.67 2.87 -8.45
N ARG A 28 1.35 1.79 -9.18
CA ARG A 28 1.54 0.41 -8.71
C ARG A 28 3.01 0.09 -8.47
N PHE A 29 3.90 0.49 -9.36
CA PHE A 29 5.34 0.31 -9.16
C PHE A 29 5.82 1.05 -7.90
N LEU A 30 5.38 2.29 -7.71
CA LEU A 30 5.70 3.07 -6.51
C LEU A 30 5.16 2.42 -5.23
N ALA A 31 3.96 1.85 -5.27
CA ALA A 31 3.38 1.09 -4.16
C ALA A 31 4.20 -0.18 -3.84
N ILE A 32 4.68 -0.90 -4.84
CA ILE A 32 5.56 -2.08 -4.66
C ILE A 32 6.87 -1.67 -3.98
N VAL A 33 7.52 -0.60 -4.45
CA VAL A 33 8.76 -0.11 -3.84
C VAL A 33 8.52 0.32 -2.40
N THR A 34 7.43 1.04 -2.14
CA THR A 34 7.11 1.55 -0.80
C THR A 34 6.78 0.41 0.18
N THR A 35 5.96 -0.57 -0.23
CA THR A 35 5.67 -1.77 0.58
C THR A 35 6.91 -2.62 0.80
N LEU A 36 7.81 -2.73 -0.18
CA LEU A 36 9.08 -3.45 -0.03
C LEU A 36 9.96 -2.79 1.02
N VAL A 37 10.11 -1.46 0.96
CA VAL A 37 10.88 -0.69 1.96
C VAL A 37 10.26 -0.84 3.34
N ALA A 38 8.93 -0.70 3.47
CA ALA A 38 8.24 -0.89 4.74
C ALA A 38 8.44 -2.32 5.29
N THR A 39 8.23 -3.33 4.46
CA THR A 39 8.43 -4.75 4.79
C THR A 39 9.87 -5.03 5.23
N TRP A 40 10.84 -4.48 4.51
CA TRP A 40 12.25 -4.64 4.82
C TRP A 40 12.62 -3.97 6.15
N LEU A 41 12.13 -2.76 6.40
CA LEU A 41 12.37 -2.02 7.63
C LEU A 41 11.79 -2.74 8.85
N ILE A 42 10.55 -3.26 8.76
CA ILE A 42 9.93 -3.99 9.87
C ILE A 42 10.58 -5.37 10.09
N LEU A 43 10.95 -6.10 9.04
CA LEU A 43 11.63 -7.40 9.17
C LEU A 43 13.04 -7.26 9.75
N THR A 44 13.76 -6.21 9.33
CA THR A 44 15.12 -5.90 9.81
C THR A 44 15.11 -5.19 11.16
N SER A 45 13.93 -4.78 11.67
CA SER A 45 13.78 -4.23 13.03
C SER A 45 13.93 -5.33 14.09
N ARG A 46 15.16 -5.78 14.27
CA ARG A 46 15.60 -6.66 15.35
C ARG A 46 16.64 -5.89 16.16
N GLU A 47 16.33 -5.57 17.42
CA GLU A 47 17.30 -4.95 18.31
C GLU A 47 17.33 -5.72 19.64
N LYS A 48 18.51 -6.24 19.98
CA LYS A 48 18.79 -6.87 21.26
C LYS A 48 19.46 -5.83 22.15
N VAL A 49 18.85 -5.47 23.27
CA VAL A 49 19.41 -4.48 24.20
C VAL A 49 19.45 -5.10 25.59
N VAL A 50 20.58 -4.97 26.28
CA VAL A 50 20.75 -5.53 27.63
C VAL A 50 20.16 -4.54 28.62
N ILE A 51 19.11 -4.94 29.35
CA ILE A 51 18.43 -4.10 30.34
C ILE A 51 18.54 -4.81 31.69
N PHE A 52 19.11 -4.14 32.70
CA PHE A 52 19.28 -4.68 34.06
C PHE A 52 19.97 -6.06 34.12
N GLY A 53 21.02 -6.28 33.33
CA GLY A 53 21.79 -7.54 33.35
C GLY A 53 21.12 -8.73 32.65
N MET A 54 19.92 -8.54 32.09
CA MET A 54 19.23 -9.52 31.23
C MET A 54 19.16 -9.02 29.79
N THR A 55 19.40 -9.89 28.81
CA THR A 55 19.24 -9.56 27.38
C THR A 55 17.75 -9.42 27.05
N ALA A 56 17.26 -8.19 26.97
CA ALA A 56 15.90 -7.91 26.51
C ALA A 56 15.90 -7.82 24.97
N ASP A 57 15.28 -8.81 24.33
CA ASP A 57 15.12 -8.84 22.87
C ASP A 57 13.85 -8.05 22.50
N ALA A 58 13.99 -6.87 21.91
CA ALA A 58 12.87 -6.15 21.31
C ALA A 58 12.76 -6.57 19.85
N SER A 59 11.84 -7.48 19.62
CA SER A 59 11.57 -8.09 18.33
C SER A 59 10.15 -7.79 17.90
N TYR A 60 9.94 -7.56 16.60
CA TYR A 60 8.59 -7.47 16.02
C TYR A 60 7.72 -8.71 16.33
N LYS A 61 8.34 -9.84 16.74
CA LYS A 61 7.67 -11.10 17.13
C LYS A 61 6.98 -11.05 18.50
N TYR A 62 7.33 -10.11 19.38
CA TYR A 62 6.76 -10.07 20.73
C TYR A 62 5.40 -9.37 20.80
N SER A 63 5.13 -8.41 19.91
CA SER A 63 3.83 -7.75 19.84
C SER A 63 3.01 -8.31 18.68
N SER A 64 1.79 -8.76 18.98
CA SER A 64 0.82 -9.24 17.98
C SER A 64 0.51 -8.17 16.93
N ALA A 65 0.49 -6.89 17.31
CA ALA A 65 0.26 -5.78 16.40
C ALA A 65 1.36 -5.62 15.35
N TYR A 66 2.63 -5.66 15.76
CA TYR A 66 3.75 -5.57 14.82
C TYR A 66 3.86 -6.81 13.92
N ARG A 67 3.51 -8.00 14.42
CA ARG A 67 3.39 -9.20 13.57
C ARG A 67 2.31 -9.02 12.51
N PHE A 68 1.12 -8.58 12.91
CA PHE A 68 0.02 -8.34 11.98
C PHE A 68 0.40 -7.31 10.91
N PHE A 69 1.00 -6.18 11.32
CA PHE A 69 1.50 -5.17 10.40
C PHE A 69 2.56 -5.69 9.41
N ALA A 70 3.51 -6.50 9.88
CA ALA A 70 4.52 -7.11 9.02
C ALA A 70 3.91 -8.09 8.01
N TYR A 71 2.98 -8.95 8.44
CA TYR A 71 2.27 -9.85 7.54
C TYR A 71 1.39 -9.10 6.54
N ALA A 72 0.69 -8.05 6.96
CA ALA A 72 -0.13 -7.21 6.08
C ALA A 72 0.70 -6.59 4.95
N ASN A 73 1.87 -6.01 5.29
CA ASN A 73 2.78 -5.43 4.30
C ASN A 73 3.38 -6.50 3.36
N LEU A 74 3.75 -7.67 3.90
CA LEU A 74 4.26 -8.79 3.10
C LEU A 74 3.22 -9.34 2.12
N ILE A 75 1.99 -9.55 2.57
CA ILE A 75 0.88 -10.01 1.74
C ILE A 75 0.65 -8.99 0.62
N ALA A 76 0.60 -7.70 0.94
CA ALA A 76 0.39 -6.67 -0.06
C ALA A 76 1.51 -6.58 -1.10
N PHE A 77 2.77 -6.76 -0.69
CA PHE A 77 3.89 -6.83 -1.62
C PHE A 77 3.73 -8.02 -2.58
N ILE A 78 3.49 -9.22 -2.06
CA ILE A 78 3.31 -10.44 -2.87
C ILE A 78 2.11 -10.29 -3.82
N SER A 79 0.95 -9.88 -3.30
CA SER A 79 -0.27 -9.67 -4.09
C SER A 79 -0.06 -8.64 -5.19
N SER A 80 0.68 -7.57 -4.93
CA SER A 80 0.91 -6.52 -5.93
C SER A 80 1.89 -6.93 -7.02
N VAL A 81 2.95 -7.66 -6.67
CA VAL A 81 3.86 -8.26 -7.64
C VAL A 81 3.10 -9.27 -8.51
N LEU A 82 2.26 -10.11 -7.91
CA LEU A 82 1.45 -11.08 -8.65
C LEU A 82 0.45 -10.39 -9.58
N SER A 83 -0.22 -9.34 -9.10
CA SER A 83 -1.16 -8.53 -9.90
C SER A 83 -0.47 -7.86 -11.09
N LEU A 84 0.75 -7.33 -10.89
CA LEU A 84 1.57 -6.75 -11.95
C LEU A 84 1.99 -7.81 -12.97
N LEU A 85 2.47 -8.97 -12.50
CA LEU A 85 2.90 -10.08 -13.34
C LEU A 85 1.75 -10.59 -14.22
N VAL A 86 0.57 -10.81 -13.62
CA VAL A 86 -0.65 -11.21 -14.33
C VAL A 86 -1.04 -10.16 -15.38
N THR A 87 -0.92 -8.88 -15.06
CA THR A 87 -1.21 -7.79 -16.01
C THR A 87 -0.26 -7.76 -17.20
N ILE A 88 1.03 -8.08 -16.99
CA ILE A 88 2.05 -8.16 -18.04
C ILE A 88 1.87 -9.43 -18.89
N ILE A 89 1.64 -10.58 -18.26
CA ILE A 89 1.50 -11.89 -18.95
C ILE A 89 0.23 -11.92 -19.80
N ILE A 90 -0.91 -11.45 -19.25
CA ILE A 90 -2.19 -11.34 -19.98
C ILE A 90 -2.19 -10.07 -20.83
N GLY A 91 -1.05 -9.74 -21.43
CA GLY A 91 -0.81 -8.51 -22.18
C GLY A 91 -1.97 -8.15 -23.11
N ASN A 92 -2.41 -6.89 -23.00
CA ASN A 92 -3.24 -6.13 -23.95
C ASN A 92 -4.48 -6.81 -24.58
N THR A 93 -4.96 -7.93 -24.05
CA THR A 93 -6.12 -8.65 -24.59
C THR A 93 -7.39 -7.97 -24.12
N ALA A 94 -7.77 -6.94 -24.87
CA ALA A 94 -9.01 -6.17 -24.85
C ALA A 94 -9.43 -5.53 -23.51
N PHE A 95 -9.98 -4.31 -23.60
CA PHE A 95 -10.59 -3.56 -22.51
C PHE A 95 -11.79 -4.31 -21.94
N ASN A 96 -11.55 -5.32 -21.10
CA ASN A 96 -12.60 -6.04 -20.43
C ASN A 96 -12.99 -5.29 -19.15
N PRO A 97 -14.24 -4.82 -19.01
CA PRO A 97 -14.70 -4.11 -17.81
C PRO A 97 -14.50 -4.94 -16.53
N ASN A 98 -14.51 -6.26 -16.65
CA ASN A 98 -14.27 -7.19 -15.55
C ASN A 98 -12.84 -7.09 -14.96
N LYS A 99 -11.83 -6.74 -15.78
CA LYS A 99 -10.44 -6.59 -15.31
C LYS A 99 -10.28 -5.35 -14.44
N TYR A 100 -10.92 -4.23 -14.79
CA TYR A 100 -10.89 -3.01 -13.99
C TYR A 100 -11.60 -3.18 -12.65
N PHE A 101 -12.73 -3.89 -12.63
CA PHE A 101 -13.41 -4.23 -11.39
C PHE A 101 -12.54 -5.11 -10.48
N TYR A 102 -11.83 -6.10 -11.04
CA TYR A 102 -10.89 -6.91 -10.27
C TYR A 102 -9.73 -6.08 -9.70
N LEU A 103 -9.12 -5.18 -10.48
CA LEU A 103 -8.06 -4.28 -10.01
C LEU A 103 -8.58 -3.35 -8.90
N PHE A 104 -9.79 -2.81 -9.05
CA PHE A 104 -10.44 -2.00 -8.02
C PHE A 104 -10.62 -2.78 -6.71
N LEU A 105 -11.19 -3.99 -6.78
CA LEU A 105 -11.42 -4.82 -5.60
C LEU A 105 -10.10 -5.21 -4.92
N HIS A 106 -9.09 -5.58 -5.71
CA HIS A 106 -7.75 -5.88 -5.23
C HIS A 106 -7.14 -4.68 -4.48
N ASP A 107 -7.17 -3.50 -5.07
CA ASP A 107 -6.58 -2.30 -4.47
C ASP A 107 -7.35 -1.86 -3.21
N LEU A 108 -8.67 -2.04 -3.19
CA LEU A 108 -9.49 -1.80 -2.00
C LEU A 108 -9.13 -2.76 -0.85
N ILE A 109 -9.01 -4.05 -1.13
CA ILE A 109 -8.64 -5.07 -0.12
C ILE A 109 -7.27 -4.74 0.47
N LEU A 110 -6.29 -4.41 -0.37
CA LEU A 110 -4.94 -4.04 0.09
C LEU A 110 -4.96 -2.75 0.92
N THR A 111 -5.72 -1.74 0.49
CA THR A 111 -5.87 -0.48 1.24
C THR A 111 -6.39 -0.75 2.66
N VAL A 112 -7.46 -1.53 2.79
CA VAL A 112 -8.07 -1.85 4.09
C VAL A 112 -7.14 -2.68 4.96
N LEU A 113 -6.47 -3.69 4.38
CA LEU A 113 -5.53 -4.55 5.09
C LEU A 113 -4.33 -3.76 5.63
N LEU A 114 -3.70 -2.93 4.80
CA LEU A 114 -2.60 -2.06 5.24
C LEU A 114 -3.07 -1.08 6.31
N MET A 115 -4.23 -0.45 6.14
CA MET A 115 -4.76 0.51 7.11
C MET A 115 -4.98 -0.11 8.47
N ALA A 116 -5.57 -1.30 8.53
CA ALA A 116 -5.75 -2.04 9.77
C ALA A 116 -4.39 -2.33 10.44
N GLY A 117 -3.41 -2.78 9.66
CA GLY A 117 -2.05 -3.02 10.14
C GLY A 117 -1.38 -1.76 10.69
N CYS A 118 -1.45 -0.66 9.93
CA CYS A 118 -0.86 0.63 10.30
C CYS A 118 -1.49 1.17 11.59
N ALA A 119 -2.81 1.11 11.70
CA ALA A 119 -3.54 1.56 12.89
C ALA A 119 -3.13 0.75 14.14
N ALA A 120 -3.07 -0.58 14.03
CA ALA A 120 -2.64 -1.44 15.13
C ALA A 120 -1.19 -1.18 15.55
N ALA A 121 -0.27 -1.06 14.59
CA ALA A 121 1.13 -0.75 14.85
C ALA A 121 1.32 0.64 15.46
N THR A 122 0.56 1.63 14.99
CA THR A 122 0.59 3.00 15.52
C THR A 122 0.07 3.05 16.95
N ALA A 123 -1.01 2.33 17.26
CA ALA A 123 -1.54 2.26 18.62
C ALA A 123 -0.49 1.72 19.60
N ILE A 124 0.12 0.57 19.29
CA ILE A 124 1.18 0.00 20.15
C ILE A 124 2.45 0.86 20.15
N GLY A 125 2.82 1.46 19.02
CA GLY A 125 3.94 2.38 18.92
C GLY A 125 3.76 3.63 19.77
N PHE A 126 2.54 4.15 19.85
CA PHE A 126 2.19 5.28 20.71
C PHE A 126 2.36 4.92 22.19
N VAL A 127 1.85 3.77 22.63
CA VAL A 127 2.06 3.36 24.03
C VAL A 127 3.53 3.05 24.31
N GLY A 128 4.28 2.52 23.34
CA GLY A 128 5.71 2.26 23.48
C GLY A 128 6.59 3.52 23.57
N THR A 129 6.17 4.62 22.93
CA THR A 129 6.89 5.91 22.92
C THR A 129 6.55 6.79 24.12
N TYR A 130 5.26 6.92 24.45
CA TYR A 130 4.82 7.83 25.51
C TYR A 130 4.65 7.13 26.87
N GLY A 131 4.37 5.82 26.88
CA GLY A 131 4.03 5.08 28.10
C GLY A 131 2.72 5.58 28.72
N ASN A 132 2.30 4.94 29.81
CA ASN A 132 1.25 5.47 30.67
C ASN A 132 1.53 5.11 32.12
N GLY A 133 2.05 6.08 32.88
CA GLY A 133 2.42 5.89 34.29
C GLY A 133 1.24 5.51 35.19
N HIS A 134 0.02 5.90 34.82
CA HIS A 134 -1.19 5.60 35.59
C HIS A 134 -1.56 4.11 35.64
N ILE A 135 -1.14 3.34 34.64
CA ILE A 135 -1.35 1.88 34.54
C ILE A 135 -0.03 1.10 34.53
N GLY A 136 1.08 1.75 34.89
CA GLY A 136 2.40 1.13 34.96
C GLY A 136 3.07 0.82 33.61
N TRP A 137 2.59 1.36 32.49
CA TRP A 137 3.23 1.17 31.19
C TRP A 137 4.48 2.07 31.07
N MET A 138 5.65 1.45 31.13
CA MET A 138 6.94 2.11 30.93
C MET A 138 7.23 2.39 29.46
N LYS A 139 7.94 3.48 29.18
CA LYS A 139 8.43 3.81 27.84
C LYS A 139 9.47 2.79 27.40
N ILE A 140 9.22 2.12 26.28
CA ILE A 140 10.18 1.17 25.69
C ILE A 140 11.18 1.91 24.80
N CYS A 141 10.74 2.96 24.11
CA CYS A 141 11.58 3.64 23.12
C CYS A 141 12.76 4.44 23.71
N ASP A 142 12.80 4.72 25.02
CA ASP A 142 13.95 5.34 25.68
C ASP A 142 15.19 4.41 25.65
N ASN A 143 15.00 3.10 25.78
CA ASN A 143 16.09 2.12 25.73
C ASN A 143 16.32 1.53 24.33
N PHE A 144 15.29 1.52 23.46
CA PHE A 144 15.31 0.91 22.13
C PHE A 144 15.10 1.94 21.01
N GLY A 145 15.86 3.05 21.05
CA GLY A 145 15.67 4.18 20.13
C GLY A 145 15.84 3.83 18.64
N LYS A 146 16.78 2.94 18.28
CA LYS A 146 16.99 2.55 16.87
C LYS A 146 15.86 1.68 16.34
N PHE A 147 15.38 0.71 17.12
CA PHE A 147 14.21 -0.10 16.80
C PHE A 147 12.97 0.80 16.64
N CYS A 148 12.72 1.67 17.62
CA CYS A 148 11.57 2.56 17.59
C CYS A 148 11.59 3.49 16.37
N ASN A 149 12.74 4.06 16.02
CA ASN A 149 12.87 4.88 14.82
C ASN A 149 12.62 4.08 13.53
N ARG A 150 13.17 2.86 13.42
CA ARG A 150 12.92 1.99 12.24
C ARG A 150 11.45 1.61 12.10
N VAL A 151 10.78 1.28 13.20
CA VAL A 151 9.35 0.94 13.22
C VAL A 151 8.51 2.15 12.83
N THR A 152 8.77 3.33 13.40
CA THR A 152 8.06 4.57 13.03
C THR A 152 8.24 4.92 11.56
N LEU A 153 9.46 4.82 11.04
CA LEU A 153 9.73 5.01 9.60
C LEU A 153 8.95 4.00 8.76
N SER A 154 8.96 2.73 9.15
CA SER A 154 8.21 1.68 8.47
C SER A 154 6.70 1.96 8.43
N ILE A 155 6.12 2.41 9.55
CA ILE A 155 4.71 2.79 9.64
C ILE A 155 4.44 3.97 8.70
N GLY A 156 5.31 4.98 8.69
CA GLY A 156 5.21 6.14 7.79
C GLY A 156 5.17 5.73 6.32
N PHE A 157 6.11 4.91 5.86
CA PHE A 157 6.10 4.38 4.48
C PHE A 157 4.83 3.58 4.19
N SER A 158 4.36 2.78 5.14
CA SER A 158 3.14 1.99 4.97
C SER A 158 1.89 2.88 4.83
N TYR A 159 1.81 4.01 5.54
CA TYR A 159 0.72 5.00 5.34
C TYR A 159 0.79 5.69 3.98
N VAL A 160 1.99 6.03 3.49
CA VAL A 160 2.17 6.55 2.12
C VAL A 160 1.64 5.52 1.12
N CYS A 161 1.95 4.24 1.33
CA CYS A 161 1.48 3.16 0.47
C CYS A 161 -0.04 3.00 0.48
N VAL A 162 -0.69 3.15 1.64
CA VAL A 162 -2.16 3.21 1.72
C VAL A 162 -2.69 4.33 0.83
N GLY A 163 -2.12 5.53 0.92
CA GLY A 163 -2.54 6.66 0.09
C GLY A 163 -2.46 6.35 -1.40
N ILE A 164 -1.39 5.68 -1.83
CA ILE A 164 -1.22 5.25 -3.22
C ILE A 164 -2.30 4.24 -3.65
N TYR A 165 -2.55 3.18 -2.85
CA TYR A 165 -3.61 2.21 -3.19
C TYR A 165 -5.01 2.84 -3.17
N PHE A 166 -5.26 3.78 -2.28
CA PHE A 166 -6.53 4.51 -2.24
C PHE A 166 -6.74 5.35 -3.51
N LEU A 167 -5.71 6.06 -3.98
CA LEU A 167 -5.75 6.78 -5.25
C LEU A 167 -5.96 5.84 -6.44
N LEU A 168 -5.27 4.69 -6.46
CA LEU A 168 -5.48 3.64 -7.47
C LEU A 168 -6.93 3.14 -7.49
N ALA A 169 -7.52 2.90 -6.31
CA ALA A 169 -8.91 2.46 -6.19
C ALA A 169 -9.87 3.53 -6.76
N ILE A 170 -9.66 4.81 -6.45
CA ILE A 170 -10.48 5.91 -6.99
C ILE A 170 -10.36 5.98 -8.52
N VAL A 171 -9.15 5.91 -9.07
CA VAL A 171 -8.93 5.96 -10.52
C VAL A 171 -9.61 4.78 -11.20
N SER A 172 -9.47 3.57 -10.66
CA SER A 172 -10.12 2.37 -11.20
C SER A 172 -11.65 2.47 -11.16
N ALA A 173 -12.22 2.98 -10.06
CA ALA A 173 -13.66 3.21 -9.93
C ALA A 173 -14.19 4.30 -10.88
N ASN A 174 -13.39 5.32 -11.21
CA ASN A 174 -13.79 6.34 -12.17
C ASN A 174 -13.84 5.76 -13.59
N ILE A 175 -12.85 4.94 -13.97
CA ILE A 175 -12.78 4.32 -15.29
C ILE A 175 -13.90 3.31 -15.50
N SER A 176 -14.20 2.48 -14.50
CA SER A 176 -15.30 1.53 -14.59
C SER A 176 -16.65 2.22 -14.83
N ARG A 177 -16.90 3.36 -14.17
CA ARG A 177 -18.09 4.18 -14.38
C ARG A 177 -18.18 4.72 -15.82
N HIS A 178 -17.09 5.25 -16.36
CA HIS A 178 -17.07 5.78 -17.74
C HIS A 178 -17.32 4.69 -18.79
N CYS A 179 -16.81 3.46 -18.60
CA CYS A 179 -17.11 2.34 -19.50
C CYS A 179 -18.59 1.94 -19.49
N CYS A 180 -19.24 1.90 -18.31
CA CYS A 180 -20.66 1.56 -18.23
C CYS A 180 -21.56 2.60 -18.91
N THR A 181 -21.21 3.89 -18.85
CA THR A 181 -21.98 4.94 -19.54
C THR A 181 -21.83 4.83 -21.06
N ASN A 182 -20.64 4.52 -21.58
CA ASN A 182 -20.42 4.47 -23.03
C ASN A 182 -21.03 3.22 -23.69
N ASN A 183 -21.13 2.11 -22.96
CA ASN A 183 -21.75 0.87 -23.45
C ASN A 183 -23.29 0.86 -23.41
N GLY A 184 -23.91 1.91 -22.88
CA GLY A 184 -25.37 2.07 -22.81
C GLY A 184 -25.95 2.99 -23.90
N ILE A 185 -25.12 3.50 -24.82
CA ILE A 185 -25.51 4.43 -25.89
C ILE A 185 -25.35 3.77 -27.28
N ASN A 186 -25.02 2.48 -27.35
CA ASN A 186 -24.83 1.74 -28.60
C ASN A 186 -25.84 0.59 -28.72
#